data_AF-A0A8H9CA39-F1
#
_entry.id   AF-A0A8H9CA39-F1
#
_cell.length_a   1.000
_cell.length_b   1.000
_cell.length_c   1.000
_cell.angle_alpha   90.00
_cell.angle_beta   90.00
_cell.angle_gamma   90.00
#
_symmetry.space_group_name_H-M   'P 1'
#
loop_
_entity.id
_entity.type
_entity.pdbx_description
1 polymer ?
#
loop_
_entity_poly.entity_id
_entity_poly.type
_entity_poly.pdbx_seq_one_letter_code
_entity_poly.pdbx_strand_id
1 'polypeptide(L)'
;MPSLSDRQRVELMIPAYLLYALSAAPGVFHPAGADLAAKAEADIATLRENLRAACLEPVEDLVDRKRDAVLRRVSRISKGIVAEWKDRPALSVMLTLWYLLKDLTDREVLILWEGSAMARAADKLLPMFSHGFEDTMRDGAAQDEASRLLARLRAEGLYG
;
A
#
# COMPACT_ATOMS: atom_id res chain seq x y z
N MET A 1 15.80 -13.13 2.05
CA MET A 1 14.38 -13.36 2.41
C MET A 1 14.14 -14.84 2.65
N PRO A 2 13.25 -15.23 3.57
CA PRO A 2 12.78 -16.61 3.68
C PRO A 2 12.10 -17.07 2.38
N SER A 3 11.99 -18.38 2.16
CA SER A 3 11.31 -18.92 0.98
C SER A 3 9.81 -18.59 1.01
N LEU A 4 9.41 -17.60 0.21
CA LEU A 4 8.02 -17.16 0.13
C LEU A 4 7.21 -18.07 -0.81
N SER A 5 6.04 -18.49 -0.35
CA SER A 5 5.02 -19.10 -1.22
C SER A 5 4.42 -18.07 -2.18
N ASP A 6 3.83 -18.52 -3.29
CA ASP A 6 3.19 -17.63 -4.27
C ASP A 6 2.07 -16.78 -3.64
N ARG A 7 1.36 -17.33 -2.63
CA ARG A 7 0.37 -16.60 -1.85
C ARG A 7 1.02 -15.43 -1.09
N GLN A 8 2.06 -15.71 -0.31
CA GLN A 8 2.76 -14.70 0.48
C GLN A 8 3.38 -13.59 -0.39
N ARG A 9 3.88 -13.94 -1.58
CA ARG A 9 4.40 -12.96 -2.54
C ARG A 9 3.29 -12.00 -2.98
N VAL A 10 2.11 -12.53 -3.33
CA VAL A 10 0.94 -11.71 -3.67
C VAL A 10 0.50 -10.83 -2.48
N GLU A 11 0.44 -11.40 -1.27
CA GLU A 11 0.06 -10.70 -0.05
C GLU A 11 0.99 -9.53 0.28
N LEU A 12 2.30 -9.68 0.05
CA LEU A 12 3.30 -8.62 0.22
C LEU A 12 3.19 -7.54 -0.86
N MET A 13 2.88 -7.92 -2.09
CA MET A 13 2.85 -7.00 -3.24
C MET A 13 1.57 -6.16 -3.32
N ILE A 14 0.42 -6.65 -2.81
CA ILE A 14 -0.87 -5.96 -2.93
C ILE A 14 -0.86 -4.58 -2.25
N PRO A 15 -0.47 -4.44 -0.97
CA PRO A 15 -0.46 -3.13 -0.31
C PRO A 15 0.47 -2.15 -1.03
N ALA A 16 1.66 -2.61 -1.42
CA ALA A 16 2.62 -1.82 -2.19
C ALA A 16 2.04 -1.33 -3.52
N TYR A 17 1.37 -2.22 -4.27
CA TYR A 17 0.76 -1.86 -5.54
C TYR A 17 -0.37 -0.85 -5.38
N LEU A 18 -1.26 -1.06 -4.41
CA LEU A 18 -2.40 -0.18 -4.15
C LEU A 18 -1.93 1.22 -3.75
N LEU A 19 -0.96 1.31 -2.84
CA LEU A 19 -0.36 2.57 -2.41
C LEU A 19 0.42 3.25 -3.56
N TYR A 20 1.14 2.49 -4.38
CA TYR A 20 1.84 3.02 -5.54
C TYR A 20 0.87 3.61 -6.56
N ALA A 21 -0.21 2.88 -6.89
CA ALA A 21 -1.25 3.35 -7.79
C ALA A 21 -1.91 4.63 -7.26
N LEU A 22 -2.20 4.68 -5.97
CA LEU A 22 -2.77 5.86 -5.32
C LEU A 22 -1.79 7.04 -5.34
N SER A 23 -0.49 6.82 -5.10
CA SER A 23 0.52 7.89 -5.10
C SER A 23 0.68 8.64 -6.43
N ALA A 24 0.15 8.07 -7.52
CA ALA A 24 0.11 8.69 -8.84
C ALA A 24 -1.16 9.54 -9.07
N ALA A 25 -2.17 9.44 -8.20
CA ALA A 25 -3.40 10.21 -8.34
C ALA A 25 -3.20 11.68 -7.92
N PRO A 26 -3.83 12.64 -8.63
CA PRO A 26 -3.74 14.05 -8.24
C PRO A 26 -4.31 14.29 -6.86
N GLY A 27 -3.64 15.14 -6.08
CA GLY A 27 -4.16 15.66 -4.82
C GLY A 27 -4.20 14.68 -3.64
N VAL A 28 -3.54 13.52 -3.77
CA VAL A 28 -3.34 12.58 -2.66
C VAL A 28 -2.42 13.18 -1.60
N PHE A 29 -1.39 13.90 -2.04
CA PHE A 29 -0.43 14.57 -1.19
C PHE A 29 -0.46 16.06 -1.50
N HIS A 30 -0.90 16.86 -0.52
CA HIS A 30 -0.85 18.32 -0.58
C HIS A 30 0.03 18.82 0.57
N PRO A 31 1.11 19.55 0.30
CA PRO A 31 1.90 20.15 1.35
C PRO A 31 1.06 21.21 2.08
N ALA A 32 1.17 21.26 3.42
CA ALA A 32 0.44 22.20 4.27
C ALA A 32 0.85 23.68 4.08
N GLY A 33 1.97 23.93 3.37
CA GLY A 33 2.53 25.25 3.12
C GLY A 33 3.52 25.23 1.96
N ALA A 34 3.73 26.39 1.33
CA ALA A 34 4.62 26.54 0.17
C ALA A 34 6.11 26.30 0.51
N ASP A 35 6.50 26.58 1.75
CA ASP A 35 7.82 26.34 2.33
C ASP A 35 8.14 24.85 2.50
N LEU A 36 7.11 24.00 2.63
CA LEU A 36 7.24 22.55 2.76
C LEU A 36 7.12 21.80 1.42
N ALA A 37 6.78 22.49 0.34
CA ALA A 37 6.46 21.86 -0.95
C ALA A 37 7.64 21.06 -1.53
N ALA A 38 8.85 21.62 -1.56
CA ALA A 38 10.03 20.95 -2.10
C ALA A 38 10.44 19.72 -1.26
N LYS A 39 10.31 19.80 0.06
CA LYS A 39 10.56 18.68 0.97
C LYS A 39 9.52 17.57 0.77
N ALA A 40 8.25 17.94 0.68
CA ALA A 40 7.16 17.01 0.42
C ALA A 40 7.34 16.30 -0.93
N GLU A 41 7.76 17.00 -1.98
CA GLU A 41 8.04 16.40 -3.29
C GLU A 41 9.16 15.35 -3.21
N ALA A 42 10.25 15.65 -2.52
CA ALA A 42 11.35 14.70 -2.32
C ALA A 42 10.94 13.46 -1.51
N ASP A 43 10.15 13.66 -0.44
CA ASP A 43 9.62 12.55 0.37
C ASP A 43 8.62 11.70 -0.42
N ILE A 44 7.76 12.30 -1.25
CA ILE A 44 6.84 11.59 -2.17
C ILE A 44 7.64 10.78 -3.19
N ALA A 45 8.67 11.36 -3.80
CA ALA A 45 9.51 10.65 -4.77
C ALA A 45 10.16 9.42 -4.14
N THR A 46 10.72 9.58 -2.93
CA THR A 46 11.33 8.48 -2.16
C THR A 46 10.29 7.41 -1.78
N LEU A 47 9.10 7.82 -1.35
CA LEU A 47 7.99 6.89 -1.08
C LEU A 47 7.64 6.08 -2.33
N ARG A 48 7.50 6.73 -3.49
CA ARG A 48 7.17 6.08 -4.76
C ARG A 48 8.23 5.08 -5.21
N GLU A 49 9.50 5.41 -5.00
CA GLU A 49 10.62 4.51 -5.28
C GLU A 49 10.55 3.26 -4.40
N ASN A 50 10.39 3.44 -3.08
CA ASN A 50 10.25 2.32 -2.15
C ASN A 50 9.02 1.46 -2.47
N LEU A 51 7.86 2.05 -2.77
CA LEU A 51 6.65 1.31 -3.16
C LEU A 51 6.84 0.55 -4.48
N ARG A 52 7.53 1.13 -5.47
CA ARG A 52 7.88 0.45 -6.71
C ARG A 52 8.79 -0.73 -6.46
N ALA A 53 9.82 -0.57 -5.63
CA ALA A 53 10.71 -1.66 -5.23
C ALA A 53 9.94 -2.74 -4.46
N ALA A 54 9.05 -2.39 -3.54
CA ALA A 54 8.21 -3.32 -2.78
C ALA A 54 7.24 -4.13 -3.67
N CYS A 55 6.87 -3.60 -4.84
CA CYS A 55 6.10 -4.37 -5.83
C CYS A 55 6.92 -5.46 -6.52
N LEU A 56 8.25 -5.42 -6.47
CA LEU A 56 9.14 -6.32 -7.22
C LEU A 56 10.01 -7.20 -6.32
N GLU A 57 10.42 -6.69 -5.15
CA GLU A 57 11.24 -7.39 -4.15
C GLU A 57 10.74 -8.83 -3.88
N PRO A 58 9.42 -9.09 -3.71
CA PRO A 58 8.93 -10.44 -3.44
C PRO A 58 9.00 -11.40 -4.62
N VAL A 59 9.50 -11.01 -5.80
CA VAL A 59 9.61 -11.89 -6.99
C VAL A 59 11.00 -11.86 -7.64
N GLU A 60 11.98 -11.20 -7.03
CA GLU A 60 13.33 -11.03 -7.58
C GLU A 60 14.07 -12.36 -7.80
N ASP A 61 13.84 -13.34 -6.95
CA ASP A 61 14.42 -14.70 -7.01
C ASP A 61 13.70 -15.62 -7.99
N LEU A 62 12.54 -15.22 -8.53
CA LEU A 62 11.75 -16.06 -9.43
C LEU A 62 12.26 -15.98 -10.88
N VAL A 63 12.25 -17.13 -11.55
CA VAL A 63 12.37 -17.24 -13.01
C VAL A 63 11.19 -16.54 -13.71
N ASP A 64 11.45 -16.03 -14.91
CA ASP A 64 10.53 -15.13 -15.66
C ASP A 64 9.09 -15.64 -15.73
N ARG A 65 8.90 -16.91 -16.15
CA ARG A 65 7.55 -17.48 -16.29
C ARG A 65 6.74 -17.42 -14.98
N LYS A 66 7.40 -17.66 -13.84
CA LYS A 66 6.75 -17.67 -12.53
C LYS A 66 6.56 -16.24 -12.02
N ARG A 67 7.55 -15.38 -12.20
CA ARG A 67 7.47 -13.93 -11.95
C ARG A 67 6.26 -13.32 -12.66
N ASP A 68 6.10 -13.57 -13.96
CA ASP A 68 5.00 -13.06 -14.77
C ASP A 68 3.63 -13.58 -14.34
N ALA A 69 3.54 -14.83 -13.86
CA ALA A 69 2.30 -15.39 -13.34
C ALA A 69 1.87 -14.67 -12.04
N VAL A 70 2.82 -14.44 -11.13
CA VAL A 70 2.57 -13.72 -9.87
C VAL A 70 2.19 -12.25 -10.15
N LEU A 71 2.95 -11.55 -10.99
CA LEU A 71 2.68 -10.15 -11.36
C LEU A 71 1.29 -9.99 -12.00
N ARG A 72 0.89 -10.90 -12.89
CA ARG A 72 -0.46 -10.88 -13.49
C ARG A 72 -1.55 -11.09 -12.45
N ARG A 73 -1.34 -11.98 -11.47
CA ARG A 73 -2.30 -12.20 -10.38
C ARG A 73 -2.46 -10.95 -9.53
N VAL A 74 -1.36 -10.32 -9.10
CA VAL A 74 -1.39 -9.05 -8.36
C VAL A 74 -2.12 -7.98 -9.18
N SER A 75 -1.75 -7.82 -10.46
CA SER A 75 -2.37 -6.82 -11.33
C SER A 75 -3.88 -7.03 -11.47
N ARG A 76 -4.35 -8.27 -11.66
CA ARG A 76 -5.78 -8.59 -11.77
C ARG A 76 -6.55 -8.18 -10.51
N ILE A 77 -6.05 -8.58 -9.34
CA ILE A 77 -6.72 -8.31 -8.05
C ILE A 77 -6.73 -6.81 -7.79
N SER A 78 -5.56 -6.16 -7.89
CA SER A 78 -5.42 -4.74 -7.58
C SER A 78 -6.18 -3.83 -8.54
N LYS A 79 -6.24 -4.15 -9.84
CA LYS A 79 -7.05 -3.38 -10.80
C LYS A 79 -8.54 -3.43 -10.46
N GLY A 80 -9.04 -4.57 -10.00
CA GLY A 80 -10.42 -4.70 -9.54
C GLY A 80 -10.72 -3.77 -8.35
N ILE A 81 -9.77 -3.64 -7.43
CA ILE A 81 -9.89 -2.74 -6.28
C ILE A 81 -9.79 -1.27 -6.71
N VAL A 82 -8.79 -0.92 -7.53
CA VAL A 82 -8.55 0.46 -8.00
C VAL A 82 -9.73 0.99 -8.82
N ALA A 83 -10.41 0.14 -9.59
CA ALA A 83 -11.57 0.55 -10.39
C ALA A 83 -12.72 1.14 -9.53
N GLU A 84 -12.82 0.73 -8.26
CA GLU A 84 -13.85 1.21 -7.32
C GLU A 84 -13.50 2.56 -6.69
N TRP A 85 -12.30 3.09 -6.94
CA TRP A 85 -11.84 4.34 -6.35
C TRP A 85 -12.18 5.59 -7.17
N LYS A 86 -12.67 5.42 -8.41
CA LYS A 86 -12.82 6.51 -9.39
C LYS A 86 -13.53 7.75 -8.84
N ASP A 87 -14.55 7.54 -7.99
CA ASP A 87 -15.38 8.62 -7.44
C ASP A 87 -15.11 8.86 -5.94
N ARG A 88 -14.04 8.27 -5.39
CA ARG A 88 -13.68 8.39 -3.98
C ARG A 88 -12.63 9.47 -3.76
N PRO A 89 -12.73 10.27 -2.68
CA PRO A 89 -11.66 11.17 -2.30
C PRO A 89 -10.36 10.41 -2.06
N ALA A 90 -9.27 10.85 -2.67
CA ALA A 90 -7.95 10.22 -2.57
C ALA A 90 -7.51 10.00 -1.11
N LEU A 91 -7.83 10.96 -0.23
CA LEU A 91 -7.56 10.87 1.19
C LEU A 91 -8.31 9.70 1.86
N SER A 92 -9.60 9.52 1.56
CA SER A 92 -10.39 8.41 2.10
C SER A 92 -9.79 7.06 1.69
N VAL A 93 -9.35 6.94 0.43
CA VAL A 93 -8.67 5.74 -0.06
C VAL A 93 -7.34 5.54 0.65
N MET A 94 -6.54 6.60 0.84
CA MET A 94 -5.27 6.53 1.56
C MET A 94 -5.46 6.02 2.99
N LEU A 95 -6.41 6.60 3.73
CA LEU A 95 -6.72 6.18 5.11
C LEU A 95 -7.19 4.72 5.16
N THR A 96 -8.02 4.30 4.21
CA THR A 96 -8.46 2.90 4.08
C THR A 96 -7.26 1.95 3.91
N LEU A 97 -6.32 2.28 3.02
CA LEU A 97 -5.14 1.46 2.77
C LEU A 97 -4.18 1.45 3.96
N TRP A 98 -4.03 2.59 4.65
CA TRP A 98 -3.23 2.68 5.87
C TRP A 98 -3.81 1.80 6.98
N TYR A 99 -5.12 1.88 7.23
CA TYR A 99 -5.78 1.03 8.23
C TYR A 99 -5.71 -0.45 7.88
N LEU A 100 -5.82 -0.81 6.60
CA LEU A 100 -5.62 -2.18 6.15
C LEU A 100 -4.19 -2.65 6.48
N LEU A 101 -3.18 -1.88 6.10
CA LEU A 101 -1.79 -2.22 6.35
C LEU A 101 -1.53 -2.35 7.85
N LYS A 102 -2.04 -1.41 8.65
CA LYS A 102 -1.92 -1.41 10.10
C LYS A 102 -2.55 -2.66 10.73
N ASP A 103 -3.78 -3.02 10.36
CA ASP A 103 -4.44 -4.23 10.88
C ASP A 103 -3.64 -5.50 10.55
N LEU A 104 -3.16 -5.60 9.31
CA LEU A 104 -2.38 -6.73 8.85
C LEU A 104 -1.04 -6.88 9.59
N THR A 105 -0.35 -5.76 9.87
CA THR A 105 0.93 -5.78 10.60
C THR A 105 0.75 -5.95 12.10
N ASP A 106 -0.23 -5.28 12.71
CA ASP A 106 -0.50 -5.38 14.16
C ASP A 106 -0.89 -6.81 14.55
N ARG A 107 -1.56 -7.53 13.66
CA ARG A 107 -2.00 -8.92 13.87
C ARG A 107 -0.99 -9.95 13.38
N GLU A 108 0.18 -9.50 12.94
CA GLU A 108 1.26 -10.35 12.40
C GLU A 108 0.82 -11.22 11.20
N VAL A 109 -0.27 -10.85 10.52
CA VAL A 109 -0.74 -11.52 9.30
C VAL A 109 0.17 -11.18 8.13
N LEU A 110 0.68 -9.95 8.10
CA LEU A 110 1.68 -9.49 7.14
C LEU A 110 2.92 -9.02 7.88
N ILE A 111 4.04 -9.71 7.68
CA ILE A 111 5.32 -9.35 8.28
C ILE A 111 6.11 -8.49 7.30
N LEU A 112 6.34 -7.22 7.67
CA LEU A 112 7.26 -6.34 6.95
C LEU A 112 8.65 -6.51 7.53
N TRP A 113 9.55 -7.14 6.77
CA TRP A 113 10.92 -7.36 7.21
C TRP A 113 11.64 -6.03 7.38
N GLU A 114 12.44 -5.91 8.44
CA GLU A 114 13.28 -4.73 8.67
C GLU A 114 14.17 -4.47 7.45
N GLY A 115 14.20 -3.22 7.00
CA GLY A 115 14.97 -2.83 5.81
C GLY A 115 14.39 -3.28 4.46
N SER A 116 13.25 -3.98 4.41
CA SER A 116 12.53 -4.22 3.15
C SER A 116 12.05 -2.90 2.55
N ALA A 117 11.83 -2.86 1.23
CA ALA A 117 11.33 -1.67 0.56
C ALA A 117 9.95 -1.26 1.10
N MET A 118 9.12 -2.23 1.49
CA MET A 118 7.81 -1.96 2.09
C MET A 118 7.94 -1.37 3.51
N ALA A 119 8.87 -1.86 4.33
CA ALA A 119 9.13 -1.28 5.65
C ALA A 119 9.58 0.20 5.52
N ARG A 120 10.53 0.47 4.62
CA ARG A 120 10.97 1.85 4.31
C ARG A 120 9.83 2.73 3.78
N ALA A 121 8.92 2.18 2.98
CA ALA A 121 7.73 2.91 2.52
C ALA A 121 6.77 3.21 3.69
N ALA A 122 6.53 2.25 4.58
CA ALA A 122 5.67 2.42 5.75
C ALA A 122 6.18 3.50 6.70
N ASP A 123 7.50 3.53 6.96
CA ASP A 123 8.15 4.56 7.77
C ASP A 123 7.94 5.97 7.21
N LYS A 124 7.84 6.09 5.89
CA LYS A 124 7.59 7.36 5.18
C LYS A 124 6.11 7.73 5.10
N LEU A 125 5.20 6.76 5.13
CA LEU A 125 3.75 7.02 5.08
C LEU A 125 3.25 7.73 6.34
N LEU A 126 3.75 7.37 7.53
CA LEU A 126 3.30 7.97 8.81
C LEU A 126 3.52 9.49 8.89
N PRO A 127 4.73 10.02 8.59
CA PRO A 127 4.99 11.46 8.59
C PRO A 127 4.12 12.26 7.62
N MET A 128 3.64 11.62 6.54
CA MET A 128 2.73 12.29 5.59
C MET A 128 1.36 12.57 6.21
N PHE A 129 0.93 11.80 7.22
CA PHE A 129 -0.31 12.06 7.97
C PHE A 129 -0.16 13.16 9.04
N SER A 130 1.05 13.43 9.53
CA SER A 130 1.29 14.50 10.50
C SER A 130 1.21 15.93 9.91
N HIS A 131 1.01 16.09 8.60
CA HIS A 131 0.86 17.39 7.93
C HIS A 131 -0.60 17.88 7.80
N GLY A 132 -1.50 17.46 8.70
CA GLY A 132 -2.88 17.96 8.75
C GLY A 132 -3.97 16.89 8.83
N PHE A 133 -3.62 15.64 9.17
CA PHE A 133 -4.58 14.53 9.19
C PHE A 133 -4.89 14.00 10.60
N GLU A 134 -4.37 14.60 11.67
CA GLU A 134 -4.57 14.16 13.06
C GLU A 134 -6.06 14.14 13.47
N ASP A 135 -6.87 15.11 13.02
CA ASP A 135 -8.32 15.13 13.30
C ASP A 135 -9.12 14.13 12.44
N THR A 136 -8.60 13.76 11.27
CA THR A 136 -9.22 12.80 10.33
C THR A 136 -8.86 11.35 10.63
N MET A 137 -7.79 11.10 11.38
CA MET A 137 -7.37 9.77 11.82
C MET A 137 -8.33 9.10 12.82
N ARG A 138 -9.50 9.70 13.12
CA ARG A 138 -10.62 9.06 13.84
C ARG A 138 -11.80 8.69 12.92
N ASP A 139 -11.57 8.62 11.62
CA ASP A 139 -12.61 8.24 10.66
C ASP A 139 -12.95 6.74 10.75
N GLY A 140 -13.98 6.41 11.52
CA GLY A 140 -14.54 5.06 11.61
C GLY A 140 -14.94 4.49 10.25
N ALA A 141 -15.32 5.33 9.28
CA ALA A 141 -15.67 4.87 7.94
C ALA A 141 -14.46 4.30 7.19
N ALA A 142 -13.25 4.83 7.40
CA ALA A 142 -12.03 4.31 6.79
C ALA A 142 -11.63 2.95 7.39
N GLN A 143 -11.87 2.73 8.69
CA GLN A 143 -11.64 1.44 9.35
C GLN A 143 -12.65 0.38 8.89
N ASP A 144 -13.92 0.75 8.78
CA ASP A 144 -14.98 -0.12 8.25
C ASP A 144 -14.66 -0.53 6.81
N GLU A 145 -14.22 0.43 6.00
CA GLU A 145 -13.85 0.15 4.62
C GLU A 145 -12.60 -0.72 4.51
N ALA A 146 -11.60 -0.50 5.37
CA ALA A 146 -10.42 -1.35 5.44
C ALA A 146 -10.81 -2.80 5.79
N SER A 147 -11.77 -2.96 6.70
CA SER A 147 -12.31 -4.28 7.09
C SER A 147 -13.06 -4.95 5.93
N ARG A 148 -13.84 -4.19 5.15
CA ARG A 148 -14.50 -4.70 3.93
C ARG A 148 -13.50 -5.11 2.86
N LEU A 149 -12.47 -4.30 2.66
CA LEU A 149 -11.39 -4.61 1.72
C LEU A 149 -10.64 -5.88 2.15
N LEU A 150 -10.33 -6.03 3.44
CA LEU A 150 -9.72 -7.25 3.97
C LEU A 150 -10.61 -8.49 3.76
N ALA A 151 -11.92 -8.38 4.03
CA ALA A 151 -12.87 -9.46 3.81
C ALA A 151 -12.91 -9.90 2.33
N ARG A 152 -12.85 -8.95 1.40
CA ARG A 152 -12.74 -9.24 -0.04
C ARG A 152 -11.43 -9.93 -0.39
N LEU A 153 -10.30 -9.46 0.14
CA LEU A 153 -8.99 -10.09 -0.11
C LEU A 153 -8.94 -11.52 0.44
N ARG A 154 -9.59 -11.78 1.57
CA ARG A 154 -9.79 -13.13 2.11
C ARG A 154 -10.63 -14.02 1.22
N ALA A 155 -11.67 -13.49 0.58
CA ALA A 155 -12.44 -14.24 -0.42
C ALA A 155 -11.58 -14.64 -1.66
N GLU A 156 -10.51 -13.90 -1.97
CA GLU A 156 -9.51 -14.27 -2.98
C GLU A 156 -8.43 -15.25 -2.46
N GLY A 157 -8.59 -15.75 -1.22
CA GLY A 157 -7.67 -16.69 -0.57
C GLY A 157 -6.39 -16.05 -0.05
N LEU A 158 -6.43 -14.76 0.33
CA LEU A 158 -5.30 -13.99 0.86
C LEU A 158 -5.55 -13.59 2.32
N TYR A 159 -4.49 -13.41 3.11
CA TYR A 159 -4.56 -12.92 4.49
C TYR A 159 -5.47 -13.77 5.41
N GLY A 160 -5.44 -15.08 5.18
CA GLY A 160 -6.14 -16.10 5.96
C GLY A 160 -5.23 -17.21 6.42
#